data_AF-A0A1Q5MTE4-F1
#
_entry.id   AF-A0A1Q5MTE4-F1
#
_cell.length_a   1.000
_cell.length_b   1.000
_cell.length_c   1.000
_cell.angle_alpha   90.00
_cell.angle_beta   90.00
_cell.angle_gamma   90.00
#
_symmetry.space_group_name_H-M   'P 1'
#
loop_
_entity.id
_entity.type
_entity.pdbx_description
1 polymer ?
#
loop_
_entity_poly.entity_id
_entity_poly.type
_entity_poly.pdbx_seq_one_letter_code
_entity_poly.pdbx_strand_id
1 'polypeptide(L)'
;MTESGQGFEPATGDGPASTASADAGRPAQVRTAYEGLLQIRRTVNGPAGAAVPAPWEVRQLPRAVALALEASGLPPSAVDQQGRPASTGYRVAAGPEPGRAEVTWVGPRGGGVAEEEQERLTACAEALERLGWVCLLYRGPRRRRFLEVEPPR
;
A
#
# COMPACT_ATOMS: atom_id res chain seq x y z
N MET A 1 16.73 -8.14 25.19
CA MET A 1 15.95 -9.16 24.48
C MET A 1 15.88 -8.74 23.03
N THR A 2 16.71 -9.34 22.18
CA THR A 2 16.68 -9.13 20.74
C THR A 2 15.47 -9.89 20.18
N GLU A 3 14.44 -9.17 19.73
CA GLU A 3 13.36 -9.78 18.97
C GLU A 3 13.93 -10.39 17.70
N SER A 4 14.04 -11.71 17.70
CA SER A 4 14.41 -12.48 16.53
C SER A 4 13.26 -12.41 15.52
N GLY A 5 13.44 -11.60 14.48
CA GLY A 5 12.99 -11.96 13.12
C GLY A 5 11.53 -11.76 12.74
N GLN A 6 10.81 -10.76 13.26
CA GLN A 6 9.62 -10.28 12.55
C GLN A 6 10.06 -9.30 11.46
N GLY A 7 9.88 -9.69 10.19
CA GLY A 7 10.15 -8.80 9.07
C GLY A 7 9.26 -7.54 9.12
N PHE A 8 9.75 -6.42 8.58
CA PHE A 8 9.04 -5.15 8.58
C PHE A 8 7.64 -5.26 7.96
N GLU A 9 6.58 -4.99 8.72
CA GLU A 9 5.19 -4.99 8.25
C GLU A 9 4.77 -3.58 7.76
N PRO A 10 4.48 -3.41 6.45
CA PRO A 10 3.92 -2.16 5.93
C PRO A 10 2.45 -1.98 6.36
N ALA A 11 2.00 -0.73 6.48
CA ALA A 11 0.65 -0.44 6.89
C ALA A 11 -0.32 -0.70 5.74
N THR A 12 -1.20 -1.70 5.85
CA THR A 12 -2.18 -2.03 4.80
C THR A 12 -3.46 -1.20 4.87
N GLY A 13 -3.65 -0.37 5.90
CA GLY A 13 -4.88 0.37 6.13
C GLY A 13 -5.92 -0.34 7.00
N ASP A 14 -5.69 -1.61 7.35
CA ASP A 14 -6.54 -2.42 8.24
C ASP A 14 -5.99 -2.51 9.69
N GLY A 15 -4.86 -1.86 9.95
CA GLY A 15 -4.21 -1.85 11.26
C GLY A 15 -4.88 -0.90 12.26
N PRO A 16 -4.55 -1.02 13.56
CA PRO A 16 -5.05 -0.10 14.58
C PRO A 16 -4.55 1.34 14.31
N ALA A 17 -5.34 2.33 14.72
CA ALA A 17 -4.89 3.72 14.68
C ALA A 17 -3.60 3.89 15.49
N SER A 18 -2.55 4.40 14.84
CA SER A 18 -1.26 4.55 15.49
C SER A 18 -1.28 5.75 16.45
N THR A 19 -0.46 5.65 17.49
CA THR A 19 -0.29 6.75 18.46
C THR A 19 0.93 7.57 18.07
N ALA A 20 0.91 8.88 18.30
CA ALA A 20 2.00 9.78 17.93
C ALA A 20 3.39 9.33 18.44
N SER A 21 3.45 8.66 19.60
CA SER A 21 4.70 8.10 20.15
C SER A 21 5.16 6.81 19.43
N ALA A 22 4.24 6.01 18.90
CA ALA A 22 4.56 4.82 18.11
C ALA A 22 5.05 5.19 16.71
N ASP A 23 4.62 6.34 16.18
CA ASP A 23 4.91 6.76 14.81
C ASP A 23 6.26 7.45 14.60
N ALA A 24 6.93 7.92 15.66
CA ALA A 24 8.15 8.72 15.52
C ALA A 24 9.28 8.01 14.76
N GLY A 25 9.38 6.68 14.88
CA GLY A 25 10.36 5.85 14.17
C GLY A 25 9.89 5.31 12.81
N ARG A 26 8.58 5.43 12.50
CA ARG A 26 7.97 4.77 11.35
C ARG A 26 8.57 5.22 10.02
N PRO A 27 8.81 6.52 9.75
CA PRO A 27 9.41 6.96 8.49
C PRO A 27 10.79 6.34 8.25
N ALA A 28 11.62 6.21 9.29
CA ALA A 28 12.94 5.60 9.17
C ALA A 28 12.86 4.10 8.87
N GLN A 29 11.92 3.38 9.50
CA GLN A 29 11.70 1.96 9.24
C GLN A 29 11.18 1.71 7.83
N VAL A 30 10.19 2.50 7.38
CA VAL A 30 9.63 2.45 6.02
C VAL A 30 10.73 2.70 4.99
N ARG A 31 11.55 3.74 5.19
CA ARG A 31 12.68 4.03 4.29
C ARG A 31 13.65 2.86 4.19
N THR A 32 14.08 2.29 5.32
CA THR A 32 15.00 1.14 5.33
C THR A 32 14.40 -0.07 4.60
N ALA A 33 13.12 -0.38 4.85
CA ALA A 33 12.43 -1.48 4.19
C ALA A 33 12.29 -1.25 2.68
N TYR A 34 11.97 -0.03 2.27
CA TYR A 34 11.82 0.36 0.87
C TYR A 34 13.16 0.35 0.12
N GLU A 35 14.23 0.85 0.72
CA GLU A 35 15.58 0.76 0.13
C GLU A 35 16.03 -0.70 -0.02
N GLY A 36 15.73 -1.54 0.97
CA GLY A 36 15.94 -2.98 0.91
C GLY A 36 15.17 -3.63 -0.24
N LEU A 37 13.88 -3.29 -0.41
CA LEU A 37 13.05 -3.75 -1.53
C LEU A 37 13.70 -3.42 -2.88
N LEU A 38 14.09 -2.16 -3.09
CA LEU A 38 14.70 -1.72 -4.34
C LEU A 38 16.05 -2.41 -4.59
N GLN A 39 16.83 -2.69 -3.54
CA GLN A 39 18.07 -3.44 -3.66
C GLN A 39 17.81 -4.89 -4.07
N ILE A 40 16.81 -5.54 -3.49
CA ILE A 40 16.42 -6.91 -3.89
C ILE A 40 15.98 -6.91 -5.36
N ARG A 41 15.16 -5.96 -5.81
CA ARG A 41 14.75 -5.85 -7.21
C ARG A 41 15.96 -5.74 -8.15
N ARG A 42 16.93 -4.86 -7.86
CA ARG A 42 18.16 -4.72 -8.66
C ARG A 42 18.91 -6.04 -8.81
N THR A 43 18.99 -6.82 -7.74
CA THR A 43 19.69 -8.11 -7.74
C THR A 43 18.90 -9.19 -8.48
N VAL A 44 17.60 -9.31 -8.20
CA VAL A 44 16.76 -10.42 -8.68
C VAL A 44 16.31 -10.23 -10.13
N ASN A 45 16.07 -9.00 -10.56
CA ASN A 45 15.55 -8.70 -11.90
C ASN A 45 16.67 -8.55 -12.95
N GLY A 46 17.93 -8.53 -12.54
CA GLY A 46 19.08 -8.37 -13.44
C GLY A 46 18.96 -7.09 -14.30
N PRO A 47 19.03 -7.18 -15.65
CA PRO A 47 18.98 -6.01 -16.53
C PRO A 47 17.73 -5.13 -16.39
N ALA A 48 16.59 -5.68 -15.95
CA ALA A 48 15.36 -4.90 -15.74
C ALA A 48 15.45 -4.02 -14.46
N GLY A 49 16.38 -4.32 -13.56
CA GLY A 49 16.70 -3.49 -12.40
C GLY A 49 15.55 -3.28 -11.42
N ALA A 50 15.52 -2.10 -10.78
CA ALA A 50 14.52 -1.75 -9.76
C ALA A 50 13.15 -1.32 -10.32
N ALA A 51 13.07 -1.09 -11.63
CA ALA A 51 11.91 -0.48 -12.28
C ALA A 51 10.71 -1.43 -12.44
N VAL A 52 10.91 -2.74 -12.24
CA VAL A 52 9.85 -3.75 -12.33
C VAL A 52 9.71 -4.51 -11.00
N PRO A 53 8.50 -4.96 -10.63
CA PRO A 53 8.30 -5.83 -9.48
C PRO A 53 9.07 -7.15 -9.62
N ALA A 54 9.69 -7.60 -8.54
CA ALA A 54 10.34 -8.90 -8.47
C ALA A 54 9.32 -10.04 -8.30
N PRO A 55 9.62 -11.29 -8.74
CA PRO A 55 8.67 -12.41 -8.67
C PRO A 55 8.14 -12.74 -7.28
N TRP A 56 8.89 -12.42 -6.22
CA TRP A 56 8.44 -12.64 -4.85
C TRP A 56 7.46 -11.58 -4.36
N GLU A 57 7.54 -10.35 -4.87
CA GLU A 57 6.56 -9.30 -4.58
C GLU A 57 5.19 -9.69 -5.12
N VAL A 58 5.16 -10.35 -6.28
CA VAL A 58 3.92 -10.86 -6.89
C VAL A 58 3.23 -11.89 -5.99
N ARG A 59 3.98 -12.67 -5.20
CA ARG A 59 3.42 -13.63 -4.24
C ARG A 59 2.92 -12.98 -2.95
N GLN A 60 3.23 -11.71 -2.73
CA GLN A 60 2.87 -10.93 -1.53
C GLN A 60 2.38 -9.52 -1.94
N LEU A 61 1.53 -9.47 -2.96
CA LEU A 61 1.16 -8.22 -3.64
C LEU A 61 0.63 -7.14 -2.68
N PRO A 62 -0.32 -7.42 -1.78
CA PRO A 62 -0.83 -6.40 -0.86
C PRO A 62 0.26 -5.78 0.01
N ARG A 63 1.23 -6.60 0.46
CA ARG A 63 2.37 -6.13 1.25
C ARG A 63 3.30 -5.23 0.43
N ALA A 64 3.64 -5.64 -0.79
CA ALA A 64 4.52 -4.87 -1.67
C ALA A 64 3.89 -3.53 -2.06
N VAL A 65 2.59 -3.53 -2.37
CA VAL A 65 1.81 -2.33 -2.69
C VAL A 65 1.72 -1.40 -1.48
N ALA A 66 1.40 -1.91 -0.29
CA ALA A 66 1.36 -1.11 0.94
C ALA A 66 2.71 -0.44 1.24
N LEU A 67 3.82 -1.17 1.14
CA LEU A 67 5.16 -0.61 1.35
C LEU A 67 5.48 0.53 0.37
N ALA A 68 5.12 0.37 -0.90
CA ALA A 68 5.30 1.42 -1.91
C ALA A 68 4.48 2.68 -1.62
N LEU A 69 3.21 2.52 -1.26
CA LEU A 69 2.33 3.65 -0.91
C LEU A 69 2.83 4.36 0.35
N GLU A 70 3.19 3.61 1.38
CA GLU A 70 3.73 4.17 2.62
C GLU A 70 5.05 4.92 2.40
N ALA A 71 5.97 4.35 1.60
CA ALA A 71 7.22 5.01 1.23
C ALA A 71 7.02 6.27 0.37
N SER A 72 5.89 6.38 -0.32
CA SER A 72 5.49 7.58 -1.06
C SER A 72 4.85 8.68 -0.20
N GLY A 73 4.65 8.41 1.09
CA GLY A 73 4.06 9.36 2.04
C GLY A 73 2.53 9.44 1.97
N LEU A 74 1.87 8.53 1.25
CA LEU A 74 0.41 8.43 1.30
C LEU A 74 0.01 7.86 2.67
N PRO A 75 -1.05 8.39 3.31
CA PRO A 75 -1.46 7.92 4.63
C PRO A 75 -2.24 6.60 4.51
N PRO A 76 -1.89 5.56 5.29
CA PRO A 76 -2.76 4.40 5.44
C PRO A 76 -4.03 4.80 6.21
N SER A 77 -5.14 4.13 5.92
CA SER A 77 -6.28 4.12 6.83
C SER A 77 -5.92 3.35 8.11
N ALA A 78 -6.85 3.34 9.05
CA ALA A 78 -6.75 2.57 10.27
C ALA A 78 -8.15 2.25 10.77
N VAL A 79 -8.24 1.24 11.62
CA VAL A 79 -9.48 0.83 12.26
C VAL A 79 -9.46 1.07 13.78
N ASP A 80 -10.63 1.33 14.34
CA ASP A 80 -10.85 1.35 15.79
C ASP A 80 -10.92 -0.08 16.37
N GLN A 81 -11.11 -0.18 17.69
CA GLN A 81 -11.23 -1.47 18.37
C GLN A 81 -12.44 -2.31 17.90
N GLN A 82 -13.39 -1.69 17.21
CA GLN A 82 -14.58 -2.32 16.65
C GLN A 82 -14.42 -2.62 15.15
N GLY A 83 -13.22 -2.45 14.58
CA GLY A 83 -12.92 -2.69 13.18
C GLY A 83 -13.51 -1.65 12.22
N ARG A 84 -13.90 -0.48 12.72
CA ARG A 84 -14.48 0.60 11.91
C ARG A 84 -13.40 1.58 11.48
N PRO A 85 -13.48 2.18 10.27
CA PRO A 85 -12.51 3.18 9.84
C PRO A 85 -12.39 4.35 10.83
N ALA A 86 -11.18 4.56 11.34
CA ALA A 86 -10.81 5.55 12.34
C ALA A 86 -9.94 6.69 11.75
N SER A 87 -9.19 6.43 10.68
CA SER A 87 -8.47 7.45 9.91
C SER A 87 -8.77 7.33 8.42
N THR A 88 -8.77 8.47 7.72
CA THR A 88 -8.90 8.49 6.27
C THR A 88 -7.56 8.18 5.61
N GLY A 89 -7.53 7.23 4.68
CA GLY A 89 -6.32 6.85 3.98
C GLY A 89 -6.54 5.70 3.00
N TYR A 90 -5.45 5.20 2.43
CA TYR A 90 -5.51 4.02 1.58
C TYR A 90 -5.75 2.76 2.41
N ARG A 91 -6.41 1.79 1.81
CA ARG A 91 -6.50 0.42 2.30
C ARG A 91 -6.16 -0.53 1.15
N VAL A 92 -5.19 -1.40 1.38
CA VAL A 92 -4.72 -2.41 0.43
C VAL A 92 -5.22 -3.78 0.86
N ALA A 93 -5.90 -4.48 -0.04
CA ALA A 93 -6.34 -5.85 0.16
C ALA A 93 -5.95 -6.73 -1.04
N ALA A 94 -6.02 -8.04 -0.87
CA ALA A 94 -6.00 -8.94 -2.02
C ALA A 94 -7.23 -8.65 -2.90
N GLY A 95 -7.02 -8.61 -4.22
CA GLY A 95 -8.09 -8.46 -5.19
C GLY A 95 -8.93 -9.74 -5.31
N PRO A 96 -10.09 -9.67 -5.99
CA PRO A 96 -10.94 -10.84 -6.20
C PRO A 96 -10.28 -11.91 -7.07
N GLU A 97 -9.44 -11.50 -8.03
CA GLU A 97 -8.69 -12.40 -8.90
C GLU A 97 -7.28 -12.67 -8.34
N PRO A 98 -6.75 -13.89 -8.48
CA PRO A 98 -5.38 -14.22 -8.10
C PRO A 98 -4.36 -13.31 -8.79
N GLY A 99 -3.35 -12.86 -8.04
CA GLY A 99 -2.29 -11.99 -8.58
C GLY A 99 -2.68 -10.53 -8.72
N ARG A 100 -3.82 -10.11 -8.16
CA ARG A 100 -4.24 -8.70 -8.08
C ARG A 100 -4.31 -8.22 -6.64
N ALA A 101 -4.07 -6.93 -6.43
CA ALA A 101 -4.39 -6.23 -5.19
C ALA A 101 -5.41 -5.13 -5.49
N GLU A 102 -6.23 -4.82 -4.50
CA GLU A 102 -7.18 -3.73 -4.54
C GLU A 102 -6.75 -2.65 -3.56
N VAL A 103 -6.63 -1.40 -4.03
CA VAL A 103 -6.43 -0.23 -3.20
C VAL A 103 -7.72 0.59 -3.18
N THR A 104 -8.22 0.86 -1.99
CA THR A 104 -9.41 1.69 -1.75
C THR A 104 -9.03 2.91 -0.93
N TRP A 105 -9.80 3.99 -1.05
CA TRP A 105 -9.69 5.15 -0.16
C TRP A 105 -10.85 5.12 0.83
N VAL A 106 -10.54 4.91 2.11
CA VAL A 106 -11.54 4.68 3.16
C VAL A 106 -11.27 5.57 4.35
N GLY A 107 -12.31 5.83 5.15
CA GLY A 107 -12.20 6.69 6.32
C GLY A 107 -13.51 6.77 7.11
N PRO A 108 -13.53 7.50 8.23
CA PRO A 108 -14.69 7.65 9.08
C PRO A 108 -15.90 8.23 8.34
N ARG A 109 -17.11 7.92 8.82
CA ARG A 109 -18.34 8.51 8.28
C ARG A 109 -18.31 10.03 8.45
N GLY A 110 -18.63 10.75 7.37
CA GLY A 110 -18.61 12.22 7.35
C GLY A 110 -17.23 12.84 7.10
N GLY A 111 -16.16 12.05 6.96
CA GLY A 111 -14.79 12.55 6.78
C GLY A 111 -14.40 12.89 5.34
N GLY A 112 -15.33 13.33 4.48
CA GLY A 112 -15.01 13.81 3.13
C GLY A 112 -14.50 12.76 2.12
N VAL A 113 -14.39 11.49 2.50
CA VAL A 113 -13.77 10.40 1.70
C VAL A 113 -14.21 10.39 0.24
N ALA A 114 -15.51 10.59 -0.03
CA ALA A 114 -16.06 10.52 -1.39
C ALA A 114 -15.58 11.65 -2.32
N GLU A 115 -15.22 12.81 -1.76
CA GLU A 115 -14.74 13.97 -2.50
C GLU A 115 -13.26 13.79 -2.87
N GLU A 116 -12.46 13.28 -1.93
CA GLU A 116 -11.03 13.02 -2.13
C GLU A 116 -10.72 11.72 -2.88
N GLU A 117 -11.64 10.74 -2.88
CA GLU A 117 -11.44 9.36 -3.35
C GLU A 117 -10.72 9.30 -4.71
N GLN A 118 -11.18 10.07 -5.69
CA GLN A 118 -10.60 10.03 -7.04
C GLN A 118 -9.18 10.58 -7.07
N GLU A 119 -8.95 11.76 -6.49
CA GLU A 119 -7.63 12.39 -6.46
C GLU A 119 -6.62 11.50 -5.73
N ARG A 120 -7.03 10.92 -4.60
CA ARG A 120 -6.16 10.09 -3.76
C ARG A 120 -5.84 8.75 -4.41
N LEU A 121 -6.80 8.12 -5.09
CA LEU A 121 -6.53 6.89 -5.85
C LEU A 121 -5.65 7.14 -7.07
N THR A 122 -5.77 8.30 -7.73
CA THR A 122 -4.83 8.70 -8.79
C THR A 122 -3.41 8.86 -8.24
N ALA A 123 -3.25 9.51 -7.09
CA ALA A 123 -1.93 9.64 -6.45
C ALA A 123 -1.33 8.26 -6.05
N CYS A 124 -2.18 7.31 -5.62
CA CYS A 124 -1.76 5.93 -5.37
C CYS A 124 -1.26 5.27 -6.67
N ALA A 125 -2.00 5.42 -7.77
CA ALA A 125 -1.62 4.87 -9.07
C ALA A 125 -0.27 5.43 -9.54
N GLU A 126 -0.09 6.75 -9.51
CA GLU A 126 1.16 7.41 -9.91
C GLU A 126 2.37 6.93 -9.07
N ALA A 127 2.16 6.66 -7.78
CA ALA A 127 3.22 6.12 -6.92
C ALA A 127 3.62 4.69 -7.30
N LEU A 128 2.64 3.86 -7.65
CA LEU A 128 2.84 2.46 -7.99
C LEU A 128 3.37 2.28 -9.42
N GLU A 129 2.88 3.07 -10.38
CA GLU A 129 3.31 3.04 -11.78
C GLU A 129 4.80 3.40 -11.93
N ARG A 130 5.31 4.33 -11.12
CA ARG A 130 6.75 4.63 -11.03
C ARG A 130 7.62 3.44 -10.62
N LEU A 131 7.00 2.41 -10.04
CA LEU A 131 7.64 1.16 -9.62
C LEU A 131 7.30 -0.01 -10.55
N GLY A 132 6.72 0.28 -11.72
CA GLY A 132 6.42 -0.70 -12.76
C GLY A 132 5.18 -1.53 -12.52
N TRP A 133 4.32 -1.15 -11.57
CA TRP A 133 3.01 -1.77 -11.41
C TRP A 133 2.03 -1.25 -12.48
N VAL A 134 1.11 -2.10 -12.91
CA VAL A 134 -0.02 -1.69 -13.75
C VAL A 134 -1.19 -1.37 -12.83
N CYS A 135 -1.75 -0.17 -12.98
CA CYS A 135 -2.81 0.35 -12.11
C CYS A 135 -4.04 0.70 -12.94
N LEU A 136 -5.21 0.17 -12.56
CA LEU A 136 -6.48 0.38 -13.27
C LEU A 136 -7.54 0.91 -12.31
N LEU A 137 -8.01 2.14 -12.55
CA LEU A 137 -9.04 2.78 -11.73
C LEU A 137 -10.43 2.32 -12.18
N TYR A 138 -11.16 1.66 -11.29
CA TYR A 138 -12.51 1.19 -11.52
C TYR A 138 -13.54 1.94 -10.69
N ARG A 139 -14.79 1.84 -11.15
CA ARG A 139 -15.97 2.26 -10.40
C ARG A 139 -16.80 1.04 -10.04
N GLY A 140 -16.72 0.63 -8.78
CA GLY A 140 -17.44 -0.50 -8.22
C GLY A 140 -18.88 -0.18 -7.78
N PRO A 141 -19.49 -1.12 -7.04
CA PRO A 141 -20.84 -0.97 -6.50
C PRO A 141 -21.00 0.30 -5.67
N ARG A 142 -22.22 0.87 -5.66
CA ARG A 142 -22.54 2.11 -4.93
C ARG A 142 -21.66 3.31 -5.31
N ARG A 143 -21.13 3.31 -6.55
CA ARG A 143 -20.28 4.38 -7.10
C ARG A 143 -18.94 4.57 -6.37
N ARG A 144 -18.52 3.61 -5.55
CA ARG A 144 -17.19 3.61 -4.91
C ARG A 144 -16.12 3.34 -5.95
N ARG A 145 -15.01 4.05 -5.88
CA ARG A 145 -13.86 3.79 -6.73
C ARG A 145 -12.85 2.90 -6.00
N PHE A 146 -12.13 2.11 -6.78
CA PHE A 146 -11.01 1.33 -6.29
C PHE A 146 -9.96 1.24 -7.39
N LEU A 147 -8.72 1.08 -7.00
CA LEU A 147 -7.59 0.87 -7.88
C LEU A 147 -7.24 -0.61 -7.85
N GLU A 148 -7.28 -1.26 -9.00
CA GLU A 148 -6.73 -2.59 -9.16
C GLU A 148 -5.26 -2.49 -9.53
N VAL A 149 -4.42 -3.28 -8.88
CA VAL A 149 -2.97 -3.29 -9.05
C VAL A 149 -2.52 -4.69 -9.45
N GLU A 150 -1.80 -4.79 -10.55
CA GLU A 150 -1.27 -6.06 -11.08
C GLU A 150 0.18 -5.89 -11.56
N PRO A 151 0.99 -6.98 -11.58
CA PRO A 151 2.31 -6.92 -12.19
C PRO A 151 2.22 -6.67 -13.70
N PRO A 152 3.29 -6.12 -14.33
CA PRO A 152 3.35 -5.99 -15.78
C PRO A 152 3.39 -7.38 -16.42
N ARG A 153 2.84 -7.49 -17.65
CA ARG A 153 2.81 -8.73 -18.43
C ARG A 153 4.16 -9.08 -19.05
#